data_AF-A0A356ZA46-F1
#
_entry.id   AF-A0A356ZA46-F1
#
_cell.length_a   1.000
_cell.length_b   1.000
_cell.length_c   1.000
_cell.angle_alpha   90.00
_cell.angle_beta   90.00
_cell.angle_gamma   90.00
#
_symmetry.space_group_name_H-M   'P 1'
#
loop_
_entity.id
_entity.type
_entity.pdbx_description
1 polymer ?
#
loop_
_entity_poly.entity_id
_entity_poly.type
_entity_poly.pdbx_seq_one_letter_code
_entity_poly.pdbx_strand_id
1 'polypeptide(L)'
;MGIINGWPGRIWIDQILNLEVPHNYYVLEFFRLLTHLGSPMTFVALSLVGVIVLWLMRRYIYAIYLLIVVLSSWTINDLLKIYFVRARPPGEALTIATGYSFPSGHAMVAIAFYGFLAYLAFTQGGKRGKLAAGGLAFLIFLIGLSRVYLNVHYPSDVLGGWL
;
A
#
# COMPACT_ATOMS: atom_id res chain seq x y z
N MET A 1 -25.00 8.06 -14.93
CA MET A 1 -24.97 9.37 -14.24
C MET A 1 -24.42 9.12 -12.84
N GLY A 2 -23.23 9.65 -12.52
CA GLY A 2 -22.52 9.34 -11.27
C GLY A 2 -21.26 10.20 -11.07
N ILE A 3 -21.47 11.52 -10.99
CA ILE A 3 -20.76 12.56 -10.20
C ILE A 3 -19.22 12.45 -9.98
N ILE A 4 -18.41 11.91 -10.91
CA ILE A 4 -16.94 12.02 -10.77
C ILE A 4 -16.14 12.18 -12.07
N ASN A 5 -16.80 12.48 -13.19
CA ASN A 5 -16.15 12.60 -14.50
C ASN A 5 -15.58 14.01 -14.82
N GLY A 6 -15.40 14.88 -13.82
CA GLY A 6 -15.16 16.31 -14.08
C GLY A 6 -14.13 17.02 -13.21
N TRP A 7 -13.20 16.32 -12.55
CA TRP A 7 -12.12 17.00 -11.82
C TRP A 7 -10.92 17.29 -12.74
N PRO A 8 -10.61 18.55 -13.07
CA PRO A 8 -9.56 18.91 -14.03
C PRO A 8 -8.14 18.47 -13.59
N GLY A 9 -7.95 18.14 -12.31
CA GLY A 9 -6.68 17.59 -11.78
C GLY A 9 -6.43 16.10 -12.02
N ARG A 10 -7.45 15.31 -12.41
CA ARG A 10 -7.29 13.85 -12.65
C ARG A 10 -6.38 13.56 -13.85
N ILE A 11 -6.36 14.47 -14.82
CA ILE A 11 -5.71 14.24 -16.11
C ILE A 11 -4.18 14.25 -15.97
N TRP A 12 -3.61 15.13 -15.14
CA TRP A 12 -2.16 15.30 -15.06
C TRP A 12 -1.43 14.23 -14.24
N ILE A 13 -1.98 13.83 -13.08
CA ILE A 13 -1.33 12.86 -12.19
C ILE A 13 -1.37 11.45 -12.80
N ASP A 14 -2.47 11.11 -13.48
CA ASP A 14 -2.70 9.77 -14.03
C ASP A 14 -2.00 9.56 -15.39
N GLN A 15 -1.58 10.64 -16.07
CA GLN A 15 -0.88 10.62 -17.36
C GLN A 15 0.57 10.10 -17.31
N ILE A 16 1.16 9.96 -16.12
CA ILE A 16 2.54 9.43 -15.96
C ILE A 16 2.66 8.00 -16.53
N LEU A 17 1.55 7.28 -16.67
CA LEU A 17 1.49 5.91 -17.19
C LEU A 17 1.70 5.80 -18.72
N ASN A 18 1.74 6.90 -19.47
CA ASN A 18 2.04 6.89 -20.90
C ASN A 18 3.54 6.92 -21.22
N LEU A 19 4.40 6.92 -20.19
CA LEU A 19 5.82 6.71 -20.41
C LEU A 19 6.04 5.24 -20.74
N GLU A 20 6.62 4.93 -21.91
CA GLU A 20 7.15 3.61 -22.21
C GLU A 20 8.15 3.25 -21.11
N VAL A 21 7.70 2.49 -20.12
CA VAL A 21 8.54 2.08 -19.00
C VAL A 21 9.54 1.07 -19.56
N PRO A 22 10.85 1.34 -19.52
CA PRO A 22 11.83 0.41 -20.07
C PRO A 22 11.67 -0.95 -19.41
N HIS A 23 11.42 -1.98 -20.21
CA HIS A 23 11.32 -3.37 -19.74
C HIS A 23 12.71 -3.95 -19.39
N ASN A 24 13.48 -3.24 -18.58
CA ASN A 24 14.70 -3.78 -18.01
C ASN A 24 14.30 -4.88 -17.00
N TYR A 25 14.72 -6.10 -17.27
CA TYR A 25 14.45 -7.28 -16.45
C TYR A 25 14.74 -7.03 -14.97
N TYR A 26 15.88 -6.42 -14.64
CA TYR A 26 16.29 -6.16 -13.25
C TYR A 26 15.37 -5.17 -12.54
N VAL A 27 14.91 -4.14 -13.26
CA VAL A 27 14.00 -3.13 -12.70
C VAL A 27 12.62 -3.73 -12.48
N LEU A 28 12.14 -4.55 -13.41
CA LEU A 28 10.87 -5.27 -13.28
C LEU A 28 10.88 -6.21 -12.07
N GLU A 29 11.90 -7.06 -11.93
CA GLU A 29 12.01 -7.99 -10.82
C GLU A 29 12.16 -7.28 -9.46
N PHE A 30 12.87 -6.15 -9.43
CA PHE A 30 12.94 -5.29 -8.25
C PHE A 30 11.54 -4.80 -7.82
N PHE A 31 10.73 -4.27 -8.74
CA PHE A 31 9.36 -3.84 -8.40
C PHE A 31 8.41 -5.00 -8.09
N ARG A 32 8.62 -6.18 -8.68
CA ARG A 32 7.89 -7.40 -8.30
C ARG A 32 8.18 -7.79 -6.85
N LEU A 33 9.46 -7.78 -6.45
CA LEU A 33 9.84 -8.03 -5.06
C LEU A 33 9.20 -7.00 -4.11
N LEU A 34 9.24 -5.72 -4.46
CA LEU A 34 8.60 -4.67 -3.66
C LEU A 34 7.09 -4.87 -3.52
N THR A 35 6.39 -5.21 -4.61
CA THR A 35 4.94 -5.43 -4.50
C THR A 35 4.59 -6.67 -3.69
N HIS A 36 5.47 -7.70 -3.64
CA HIS A 36 5.26 -8.86 -2.78
C HIS A 36 5.26 -8.49 -1.30
N LEU A 37 6.06 -7.50 -0.89
CA LEU A 37 6.04 -6.96 0.48
C LEU A 37 4.70 -6.29 0.81
N GLY A 38 4.02 -5.74 -0.20
CA GLY A 38 2.66 -5.19 -0.08
C GLY A 38 1.53 -6.18 -0.33
N SER A 39 1.82 -7.49 -0.46
CA SER A 39 0.79 -8.47 -0.81
C SER A 39 -0.10 -8.83 0.39
N PRO A 40 -1.37 -9.21 0.17
CA PRO A 40 -2.26 -9.64 1.25
C PRO A 40 -1.69 -10.79 2.08
N MET A 41 -1.07 -11.79 1.43
CA MET A 41 -0.44 -12.92 2.12
C MET A 41 0.71 -12.48 3.03
N THR A 42 1.56 -11.57 2.55
CA THR A 42 2.65 -11.00 3.36
C THR A 42 2.10 -10.24 4.56
N PHE A 43 1.05 -9.43 4.38
CA PHE A 43 0.44 -8.72 5.49
C PHE A 43 -0.20 -9.66 6.52
N VAL A 44 -0.89 -10.73 6.10
CA VAL A 44 -1.40 -11.75 7.02
C VAL A 44 -0.24 -12.36 7.82
N ALA A 45 0.79 -12.84 7.13
CA ALA A 45 1.93 -13.49 7.78
C ALA A 45 2.66 -12.57 8.77
N LEU A 46 2.99 -11.34 8.34
CA LEU A 46 3.68 -10.37 9.18
C LEU A 46 2.81 -9.86 10.33
N SER A 47 1.49 -9.73 10.13
CA SER A 47 0.56 -9.35 11.21
C SER A 47 0.45 -10.45 12.25
N LEU A 48 0.36 -11.72 11.84
CA LEU A 48 0.36 -12.86 12.77
C LEU A 48 1.66 -12.90 13.60
N VAL A 49 2.81 -12.79 12.94
CA VAL A 49 4.11 -12.73 13.63
C VAL A 49 4.17 -11.53 14.57
N GLY A 50 3.76 -10.35 14.11
CA GLY A 50 3.75 -9.12 14.92
C GLY A 50 2.87 -9.22 16.15
N VAL A 51 1.67 -9.78 16.01
CA VAL A 51 0.74 -10.04 17.12
C VAL A 51 1.36 -11.01 18.12
N ILE A 52 1.92 -12.13 17.66
CA ILE A 52 2.58 -13.12 18.53
C ILE A 52 3.74 -12.48 19.29
N VAL A 53 4.61 -11.73 18.60
CA VAL A 53 5.76 -11.05 19.24
C VAL A 53 5.28 -10.05 20.29
N LEU A 54 4.33 -9.18 19.96
CA LEU A 54 3.79 -8.20 20.91
C LEU A 54 3.11 -8.88 22.10
N TRP A 55 2.42 -9.99 21.86
CA TRP A 55 1.79 -10.79 22.91
C TRP A 55 2.81 -11.40 23.88
N LEU A 56 3.87 -12.03 23.34
CA LEU A 56 4.96 -12.61 24.13
C LEU A 56 5.73 -11.54 24.92
N MET A 57 5.84 -10.31 24.39
CA MET A 57 6.39 -9.15 25.07
C MET A 57 5.44 -8.53 26.11
N ARG A 58 4.26 -9.13 26.36
CA ARG A 58 3.19 -8.63 27.24
C ARG A 58 2.65 -7.24 26.84
N ARG A 59 2.80 -6.88 25.57
CA ARG A 59 2.37 -5.62 24.95
C ARG A 59 1.00 -5.77 24.29
N TYR A 60 0.03 -6.32 25.03
CA TYR A 60 -1.27 -6.77 24.51
C TYR A 60 -2.07 -5.69 23.80
N ILE A 61 -2.07 -4.47 24.32
CA ILE A 61 -2.78 -3.33 23.72
C ILE A 61 -2.25 -3.05 22.30
N TYR A 62 -0.93 -3.10 22.09
CA TYR A 62 -0.34 -2.90 20.76
C TYR A 62 -0.65 -4.05 19.81
N ALA A 63 -0.74 -5.28 20.31
CA ALA A 63 -1.17 -6.42 19.48
C ALA A 63 -2.62 -6.25 19.00
N ILE A 64 -3.52 -5.79 19.88
CA ILE A 64 -4.90 -5.48 19.54
C ILE A 64 -4.96 -4.32 18.53
N TYR A 65 -4.20 -3.24 18.74
CA TYR A 65 -4.15 -2.13 17.78
C TYR A 65 -3.64 -2.54 16.41
N LEU A 66 -2.63 -3.41 16.34
CA LEU A 66 -2.14 -3.94 15.07
C LEU A 66 -3.25 -4.70 14.32
N LEU A 67 -4.01 -5.56 15.01
CA LEU A 67 -5.14 -6.26 14.40
C LEU A 67 -6.22 -5.29 13.92
N ILE A 68 -6.62 -4.33 14.77
CA ILE A 68 -7.65 -3.36 14.43
C ILE A 68 -7.23 -2.55 13.20
N VAL A 69 -6.00 -2.05 13.14
CA VAL A 69 -5.56 -1.18 12.04
C VAL A 69 -5.50 -1.93 10.71
N VAL A 70 -5.04 -3.18 10.71
CA VAL A 70 -4.96 -4.00 9.49
C VAL A 70 -6.35 -4.43 9.02
N LEU A 71 -7.18 -4.95 9.93
CA LEU A 71 -8.52 -5.41 9.59
C LEU A 71 -9.41 -4.25 9.11
N SER A 72 -9.40 -3.13 9.83
CA SER A 72 -10.16 -1.95 9.41
C SER A 72 -9.68 -1.40 8.08
N SER A 73 -8.36 -1.37 7.83
CA SER A 73 -7.80 -0.94 6.55
C SER A 73 -8.31 -1.80 5.38
N TRP A 74 -8.31 -3.14 5.52
CA TRP A 74 -8.89 -4.01 4.49
C TRP A 74 -10.37 -3.79 4.29
N THR A 75 -11.15 -3.77 5.37
CA THR A 75 -12.61 -3.58 5.28
C THR A 75 -12.96 -2.25 4.61
N ILE A 76 -12.29 -1.16 5.00
CA ILE A 76 -12.52 0.15 4.39
C ILE A 76 -12.06 0.14 2.93
N ASN A 77 -10.93 -0.49 2.60
CA ASN A 77 -10.48 -0.60 1.20
C ASN A 77 -11.51 -1.27 0.29
N ASP A 78 -12.08 -2.39 0.74
CA ASP A 78 -13.08 -3.15 -0.03
C ASP A 78 -14.39 -2.37 -0.19
N LEU A 79 -14.85 -1.71 0.88
CA LEU A 79 -16.03 -0.84 0.83
C LEU A 79 -15.84 0.32 -0.15
N LEU A 80 -14.68 0.99 -0.10
CA LEU A 80 -14.38 2.09 -1.01
C LEU A 80 -14.26 1.61 -2.46
N LYS A 81 -13.73 0.40 -2.70
CA LYS A 81 -13.69 -0.19 -4.05
C LYS A 81 -15.07 -0.39 -4.63
N ILE A 82 -16.01 -0.92 -3.85
CA ILE A 82 -17.40 -1.12 -4.29
C ILE A 82 -18.12 0.22 -4.47
N TYR A 83 -17.76 1.24 -3.68
CA TYR A 83 -18.33 2.57 -3.80
C TYR A 83 -17.86 3.32 -5.05
N PHE A 84 -16.55 3.33 -5.33
CA PHE A 84 -15.97 4.11 -6.43
C PHE A 84 -15.97 3.40 -7.77
N VAL A 85 -15.94 2.06 -7.81
CA VAL A 85 -16.08 1.25 -9.04
C VAL A 85 -15.08 1.69 -10.13
N ARG A 86 -13.88 2.11 -9.74
CA ARG A 86 -12.91 2.67 -10.69
C ARG A 86 -12.26 1.55 -11.52
N ALA A 87 -12.31 1.67 -12.84
CA ALA A 87 -11.54 0.80 -13.74
C ALA A 87 -10.03 0.98 -13.54
N ARG A 88 -9.24 -0.08 -13.81
CA ARG A 88 -7.77 -0.03 -13.75
C ARG A 88 -7.18 0.74 -14.93
N PRO A 89 -5.89 1.12 -14.88
CA PRO A 89 -5.18 1.64 -16.03
C PRO A 89 -5.34 0.75 -17.28
N PRO A 90 -5.51 1.35 -18.47
CA PRO A 90 -5.42 0.60 -19.72
C PRO A 90 -3.96 0.15 -19.98
N GLY A 91 -3.78 -0.79 -20.92
CA GLY A 91 -2.47 -1.33 -21.27
C GLY A 91 -2.16 -2.66 -20.59
N GLU A 92 -0.95 -3.16 -20.81
CA GLU A 92 -0.51 -4.44 -20.24
C GLU A 92 -0.21 -4.28 -18.75
N ALA A 93 -0.80 -5.14 -17.93
CA ALA A 93 -0.50 -5.24 -16.51
C ALA A 93 0.71 -6.16 -16.31
N LEU A 94 1.76 -5.66 -15.65
CA LEU A 94 3.02 -6.40 -15.45
C LEU A 94 2.97 -7.36 -14.24
N THR A 95 1.82 -7.41 -13.56
CA THR A 95 1.50 -8.32 -12.45
C THR A 95 -0.01 -8.58 -12.40
N ILE A 96 -0.41 -9.70 -11.78
CA ILE A 96 -1.82 -10.07 -11.64
C ILE A 96 -2.50 -9.12 -10.67
N ALA A 97 -3.64 -8.56 -11.09
CA ALA A 97 -4.49 -7.76 -10.22
C ALA A 97 -5.97 -7.89 -10.61
N THR A 98 -6.85 -8.05 -9.62
CA THR A 98 -8.28 -8.26 -9.80
C THR A 98 -9.10 -7.15 -9.14
N GLY A 99 -10.38 -7.03 -9.51
CA GLY A 99 -11.31 -6.03 -8.96
C GLY A 99 -10.98 -4.57 -9.32
N TYR A 100 -11.67 -3.64 -8.66
CA TYR A 100 -11.57 -2.19 -8.91
C TYR A 100 -10.22 -1.60 -8.48
N SER A 101 -9.84 -0.48 -9.11
CA SER A 101 -8.53 0.17 -8.95
C SER A 101 -8.43 1.03 -7.69
N PHE A 102 -9.47 1.80 -7.37
CA PHE A 102 -9.41 2.80 -6.29
C PHE A 102 -10.09 2.32 -5.01
N PRO A 103 -9.49 2.55 -3.82
CA PRO A 103 -8.08 2.93 -3.60
C PRO A 103 -7.15 1.71 -3.71
N SER A 104 -5.85 1.95 -3.84
CA SER A 104 -4.85 0.87 -3.91
C SER A 104 -4.75 0.13 -2.57
N GLY A 105 -5.17 -1.14 -2.54
CA GLY A 105 -5.10 -1.97 -1.32
C GLY A 105 -3.66 -2.22 -0.84
N HIS A 106 -2.70 -2.33 -1.76
CA HIS A 106 -1.28 -2.46 -1.37
C HIS A 106 -0.80 -1.18 -0.66
N ALA A 107 -1.15 0.00 -1.17
CA ALA A 107 -0.76 1.27 -0.54
C ALA A 107 -1.47 1.47 0.82
N MET A 108 -2.77 1.20 0.88
CA MET A 108 -3.60 1.42 2.06
C MET A 108 -3.23 0.51 3.23
N VAL A 109 -3.01 -0.77 2.95
CA VAL A 109 -2.63 -1.71 4.00
C VAL A 109 -1.15 -1.56 4.36
N ALA A 110 -0.29 -1.18 3.41
CA ALA A 110 1.11 -0.85 3.70
C ALA A 110 1.22 0.32 4.68
N ILE A 111 0.50 1.43 4.45
CA ILE A 111 0.57 2.56 5.37
C ILE A 111 -0.03 2.22 6.74
N ALA A 112 -1.11 1.43 6.79
CA ALA A 112 -1.67 0.98 8.05
C ALA A 112 -0.70 0.09 8.84
N PHE A 113 -0.17 -0.97 8.21
CA PHE A 113 0.70 -1.94 8.85
C PHE A 113 2.10 -1.36 9.14
N TYR A 114 2.84 -0.95 8.11
CA TYR A 114 4.19 -0.44 8.28
C TYR A 114 4.20 0.94 8.95
N GLY A 115 3.16 1.75 8.78
CA GLY A 115 3.03 3.02 9.50
C GLY A 115 2.81 2.81 10.99
N PHE A 116 2.03 1.79 11.40
CA PHE A 116 1.93 1.41 12.80
C PHE A 116 3.27 0.94 13.38
N LEU A 117 4.03 0.12 12.64
CA LEU A 117 5.38 -0.28 13.06
C LEU A 117 6.33 0.92 13.13
N ALA A 118 6.24 1.85 12.17
CA ALA A 118 7.04 3.07 12.14
C ALA A 118 6.70 3.96 13.34
N TYR A 119 5.43 4.09 13.70
CA TYR A 119 4.98 4.81 14.89
C TYR A 119 5.59 4.21 16.17
N LEU A 120 5.53 2.88 16.33
CA LEU A 120 6.15 2.22 17.49
C LEU A 120 7.67 2.39 17.51
N ALA A 121 8.34 2.24 16.36
CA ALA A 121 9.79 2.44 16.26
C ALA A 121 10.19 3.88 16.62
N PHE A 122 9.47 4.87 16.09
CA PHE A 122 9.73 6.28 16.32
C PHE A 122 9.55 6.67 17.79
N THR A 123 8.48 6.19 18.42
CA THR A 123 8.12 6.55 19.80
C THR A 123 8.91 5.79 20.86
N GLN A 124 9.29 4.53 20.59
CA GLN A 124 9.90 3.65 21.59
C GLN A 124 11.39 3.34 21.36
N GLY A 125 11.94 3.60 20.18
CA GLY A 125 13.27 3.11 19.78
C GLY A 125 14.41 4.13 19.82
N GLY A 126 14.19 5.35 20.31
CA GLY A 126 15.21 6.41 20.36
C GLY A 126 15.80 6.74 18.98
N LYS A 127 17.11 6.99 18.88
CA LYS A 127 17.77 7.35 17.60
C LYS A 127 17.65 6.25 16.54
N ARG A 128 17.87 4.98 16.92
CA ARG A 128 17.76 3.83 16.02
C ARG A 128 16.31 3.59 15.57
N GLY A 129 15.36 3.82 16.46
CA GLY A 129 13.93 3.76 16.18
C GLY A 129 13.47 4.80 15.15
N LYS A 130 13.97 6.03 15.23
CA LYS A 130 13.71 7.08 14.23
C LYS A 130 14.23 6.70 12.85
N LEU A 131 15.43 6.11 12.78
CA LEU A 131 16.00 5.62 11.51
C LEU A 131 15.13 4.48 10.93
N ALA A 132 14.72 3.53 11.77
CA ALA A 132 13.83 2.45 11.37
C ALA A 132 12.47 2.97 10.86
N ALA A 133 11.88 3.96 11.53
CA ALA A 133 10.65 4.60 11.09
C ALA A 133 10.80 5.26 9.71
N GLY A 134 11.92 5.95 9.46
CA GLY A 134 12.24 6.51 8.14
C GLY A 134 12.37 5.43 7.06
N GLY A 135 13.03 4.30 7.37
CA GLY A 135 13.12 3.16 6.46
C GLY A 135 11.77 2.53 6.13
N LEU A 136 10.88 2.41 7.12
CA LEU A 136 9.51 1.92 6.93
C LEU A 136 8.66 2.89 6.09
N ALA A 137 8.78 4.21 6.32
CA ALA A 137 8.14 5.22 5.50
C ALA A 137 8.60 5.15 4.03
N PHE A 138 9.91 4.97 3.82
CA PHE A 138 10.47 4.78 2.49
C PHE A 138 9.96 3.48 1.83
N LEU A 139 9.84 2.39 2.59
CA LEU A 139 9.25 1.15 2.09
C LEU A 139 7.78 1.33 1.66
N ILE A 140 6.96 2.05 2.44
CA ILE A 140 5.56 2.36 2.07
C ILE A 140 5.52 3.10 0.73
N PHE A 141 6.40 4.10 0.55
CA PHE A 141 6.52 4.83 -0.70
C PHE A 141 6.89 3.90 -1.87
N LEU A 142 7.90 3.04 -1.69
CA LEU A 142 8.34 2.08 -2.72
C LEU A 142 7.25 1.06 -3.09
N ILE A 143 6.45 0.60 -2.11
CA ILE A 143 5.30 -0.28 -2.37
C ILE A 143 4.27 0.46 -3.22
N GLY A 144 3.91 1.70 -2.88
CA GLY A 144 3.00 2.50 -3.71
C GLY A 144 3.52 2.72 -5.13
N LEU A 145 4.80 3.08 -5.26
CA LEU A 145 5.46 3.28 -6.55
C LEU A 145 5.45 2.01 -7.40
N SER A 146 5.65 0.83 -6.79
CA SER A 146 5.60 -0.45 -7.50
C SER A 146 4.25 -0.69 -8.19
N ARG A 147 3.14 -0.20 -7.60
CA ARG A 147 1.79 -0.40 -8.17
C ARG A 147 1.53 0.47 -9.39
N VAL A 148 2.14 1.65 -9.43
CA VAL A 148 2.12 2.52 -10.62
C VAL A 148 3.03 1.92 -11.69
N TYR A 149 4.26 1.54 -11.33
CA TYR A 149 5.23 0.95 -12.26
C TYR A 149 4.70 -0.32 -12.93
N LEU A 150 4.05 -1.20 -12.16
CA LEU A 150 3.50 -2.46 -12.67
C LEU A 150 2.18 -2.28 -13.46
N ASN A 151 1.79 -1.02 -13.73
CA ASN A 151 0.60 -0.64 -14.49
C ASN A 151 -0.71 -1.28 -13.99
N VAL A 152 -0.88 -1.29 -12.67
CA VAL A 152 -2.06 -1.88 -12.01
C VAL A 152 -2.87 -0.86 -11.23
N HIS A 153 -2.29 0.30 -10.92
CA HIS A 153 -2.98 1.40 -10.24
C HIS A 153 -2.52 2.74 -10.79
N TYR A 154 -3.43 3.71 -10.81
CA TYR A 154 -3.08 5.11 -11.05
C TYR A 154 -2.35 5.68 -9.83
N PRO A 155 -1.51 6.73 -9.98
CA PRO A 155 -0.89 7.38 -8.83
C PRO A 155 -1.93 7.97 -7.86
N SER A 156 -3.07 8.43 -8.37
CA SER A 156 -4.20 8.86 -7.54
C SER A 156 -4.82 7.74 -6.70
N ASP A 157 -4.78 6.47 -7.16
CA ASP A 157 -5.22 5.32 -6.35
C ASP A 157 -4.27 5.05 -5.18
N VAL A 158 -2.97 5.30 -5.38
CA VAL A 158 -1.94 5.16 -4.34
C VAL A 158 -2.06 6.28 -3.32
N LEU A 159 -2.17 7.53 -3.77
CA LEU A 159 -2.41 8.68 -2.91
C LEU A 159 -3.69 8.51 -2.08
N GLY A 160 -4.78 8.06 -2.71
CA GLY A 160 -6.03 7.77 -2.02
C GLY A 160 -5.97 6.58 -1.06
N GLY A 161 -4.96 5.71 -1.19
CA GLY A 161 -4.68 4.67 -0.19
C GLY A 161 -3.85 5.18 0.99
N TRP A 162 -3.06 6.24 0.81
CA TRP A 162 -2.25 6.82 1.89
C TRP A 162 -3.01 7.83 2.78
N LEU A 163 -4.12 8.38 2.29
CA LEU A 163 -5.00 9.29 3.03
C LEU A 163 -6.02 8.52 3.85
#